data_AF-A0A9X3W6U0-F1
#
_entry.id   AF-A0A9X3W6U0-F1
#
_cell.length_a   1.000
_cell.length_b   1.000
_cell.length_c   1.000
_cell.angle_alpha   90.00
_cell.angle_beta   90.00
_cell.angle_gamma   90.00
#
_symmetry.space_group_name_H-M   'P 1'
#
loop_
_entity.id
_entity.type
_entity.pdbx_description
1 polymer ?
#
loop_
_entity_poly.entity_id
_entity_poly.type
_entity_poly.pdbx_seq_one_letter_code
_entity_poly.pdbx_strand_id
1 'polypeptide(L)'
;IECDDTLTNSYNLLQAFFTALDKYDTKAMKDIIYSKEKVGPLMHRTLLTFRHNLKAVLNGASLPYSNGCLEGFNRKIKQIERTAYGYSNFINLLTRIRLEENKVKEKGPSNLLIA
;
A
#
# COMPACT_ATOMS: atom_id res chain seq x y z
N ILE A 1 -0.27 32.96 22.71
CA ILE A 1 -0.93 32.16 21.65
C ILE A 1 -1.31 30.86 22.32
N GLU A 2 -2.59 30.69 22.65
CA GLU A 2 -3.09 29.43 23.20
C GLU A 2 -3.06 28.40 22.06
N CYS A 3 -2.48 27.23 22.30
CA CYS A 3 -2.39 26.19 21.29
C CYS A 3 -3.77 25.55 21.13
N ASP A 4 -4.25 25.38 19.90
CA ASP A 4 -5.52 24.67 19.65
C ASP A 4 -5.43 23.25 20.20
N ASP A 5 -6.29 22.93 21.16
CA ASP A 5 -6.39 21.59 21.77
C ASP A 5 -6.58 20.50 20.71
N THR A 6 -7.32 20.81 19.63
CA THR A 6 -7.59 19.85 18.55
C THR A 6 -6.33 19.47 17.80
N LEU A 7 -5.49 20.46 17.47
CA LEU A 7 -4.19 20.27 16.85
C LEU A 7 -3.24 19.49 17.78
N THR A 8 -3.21 19.87 19.05
CA THR A 8 -2.36 19.24 20.07
C THR A 8 -2.70 17.76 20.24
N ASN A 9 -3.99 17.43 20.40
CA ASN A 9 -4.45 16.04 20.51
C ASN A 9 -4.15 15.25 19.24
N SER A 10 -4.39 15.85 18.07
CA SER A 10 -4.11 15.18 16.78
C SER A 10 -2.62 14.85 16.62
N TYR A 11 -1.74 15.76 17.04
CA TYR A 11 -0.30 15.55 17.04
C TYR A 11 0.12 14.45 18.04
N ASN A 12 -0.35 14.53 19.27
CA ASN A 12 -0.03 13.55 20.32
C ASN A 12 -0.50 12.14 19.94
N LEU A 13 -1.70 12.03 19.37
CA LEU A 13 -2.27 10.77 18.91
C LEU A 13 -1.42 10.15 17.80
N LEU A 14 -1.00 10.97 16.83
CA LEU A 14 -0.11 10.52 15.74
C LEU A 14 1.23 10.03 16.29
N GLN A 15 1.84 10.77 17.22
CA GLN A 15 3.12 10.42 17.83
C GLN A 15 3.02 9.14 18.66
N ALA A 16 1.93 8.97 19.41
CA ALA A 16 1.63 7.75 20.15
C ALA A 16 1.47 6.56 19.19
N PHE A 17 0.79 6.76 18.05
CA PHE A 17 0.60 5.71 17.06
C PHE A 17 1.93 5.23 16.46
N PHE A 18 2.82 6.15 16.06
CA PHE A 18 4.15 5.78 15.55
C PHE A 18 4.99 5.08 16.62
N THR A 19 4.92 5.53 17.88
CA THR A 19 5.61 4.88 18.99
C THR A 19 5.12 3.44 19.20
N ALA A 20 3.80 3.20 19.09
CA ALA A 20 3.23 1.86 19.18
C ALA A 20 3.64 0.99 17.98
N LEU A 21 3.74 1.58 16.78
CA LEU A 21 4.19 0.90 15.57
C LEU A 21 5.65 0.46 15.67
N ASP A 22 6.56 1.35 16.10
CA ASP A 22 7.99 1.04 16.27
C ASP A 22 8.24 -0.06 17.32
N LYS A 23 7.36 -0.13 18.33
CA LYS A 23 7.41 -1.14 19.40
C LYS A 23 6.62 -2.42 19.07
N TYR A 24 6.00 -2.50 17.89
CA TYR A 24 5.12 -3.62 17.52
C TYR A 24 3.97 -3.86 18.53
N ASP A 25 3.56 -2.82 19.29
CA ASP A 25 2.53 -2.92 20.34
C ASP A 25 1.12 -2.76 19.75
N THR A 26 0.58 -3.89 19.31
CA THR A 26 -0.77 -3.97 18.72
C THR A 26 -1.89 -3.59 19.70
N LYS A 27 -1.68 -3.73 21.02
CA LYS A 27 -2.69 -3.38 22.02
C LYS A 27 -2.77 -1.87 22.16
N ALA A 28 -1.63 -1.20 22.36
CA ALA A 28 -1.55 0.25 22.40
C ALA A 28 -2.09 0.88 21.11
N MET A 29 -1.72 0.29 19.96
CA MET A 29 -2.23 0.75 18.66
C MET A 29 -3.75 0.68 18.56
N LYS A 30 -4.37 -0.42 19.04
CA LYS A 30 -5.83 -0.55 19.09
C LYS A 30 -6.45 0.52 19.99
N ASP A 31 -5.91 0.74 21.18
CA ASP A 31 -6.44 1.74 22.13
C ASP A 31 -6.38 3.16 21.54
N ILE A 32 -5.27 3.50 20.87
CA ILE A 32 -5.09 4.76 20.13
C ILE A 32 -6.13 4.91 19.02
N ILE A 33 -6.37 3.84 18.23
CA ILE A 33 -7.36 3.86 17.15
C ILE A 33 -8.77 4.13 17.70
N TYR A 34 -9.09 3.64 18.90
CA TYR A 34 -10.37 3.85 19.57
C TYR A 34 -10.43 5.09 20.49
N SER A 35 -9.40 5.95 20.45
CA SER A 35 -9.37 7.20 21.21
C SER A 35 -10.64 8.04 20.99
N LYS A 36 -11.06 8.70 22.08
CA LYS A 36 -12.19 9.63 22.13
C LYS A 36 -11.74 11.10 22.17
N GLU A 37 -10.44 11.35 22.00
CA GLU A 37 -9.91 12.71 21.97
C GLU A 37 -10.51 13.53 20.83
N LYS A 38 -10.65 14.83 21.08
CA LYS A 38 -11.08 15.79 20.05
C LYS A 38 -9.92 16.00 19.08
N VAL A 39 -10.04 15.44 17.89
CA VAL A 39 -9.04 15.54 16.81
C VAL A 39 -9.63 16.19 15.57
N GLY A 40 -8.74 16.62 14.66
CA GLY A 40 -9.16 17.23 13.41
C GLY A 40 -9.96 16.27 12.51
N PRO A 41 -10.76 16.79 11.56
CA PRO A 41 -11.66 15.99 10.73
C PRO A 41 -10.92 14.92 9.90
N LEU A 42 -9.72 15.24 9.40
CA LEU A 42 -8.89 14.30 8.65
C LEU A 42 -8.40 13.15 9.54
N MET A 43 -7.92 13.44 10.75
CA MET A 43 -7.48 12.43 11.71
C MET A 43 -8.67 11.54 12.10
N HIS A 44 -9.83 12.13 12.38
CA HIS A 44 -11.04 11.38 12.69
C HIS A 44 -11.41 10.40 11.57
N ARG A 45 -11.36 10.85 10.30
CA ARG A 45 -11.61 9.98 9.14
C ARG A 45 -10.60 8.83 9.06
N THR A 46 -9.31 9.11 9.28
CA THR A 46 -8.25 8.09 9.33
C THR A 46 -8.53 7.04 10.40
N LEU A 47 -8.92 7.47 11.61
CA LEU A 47 -9.28 6.58 12.71
C LEU A 47 -10.48 5.68 12.34
N LEU A 48 -11.50 6.22 11.67
CA LEU A 48 -12.63 5.41 11.19
C LEU A 48 -12.20 4.37 10.15
N THR A 49 -11.34 4.73 9.21
CA THR A 49 -10.79 3.78 8.23
C THR A 49 -9.96 2.69 8.91
N PHE A 50 -9.16 3.04 9.92
CA PHE A 50 -8.39 2.07 10.70
C PHE A 50 -9.29 1.16 11.53
N ARG A 51 -10.39 1.67 12.11
CA ARG A 51 -11.39 0.84 12.81
C ARG A 51 -12.05 -0.16 11.86
N HIS A 52 -12.44 0.27 10.67
CA HIS A 52 -13.03 -0.62 9.66
C HIS A 52 -12.06 -1.72 9.24
N ASN A 53 -10.77 -1.40 9.12
CA ASN A 53 -9.72 -2.32 8.67
C ASN A 53 -8.84 -2.84 9.82
N LEU A 54 -9.34 -2.87 11.05
CA LEU A 54 -8.51 -3.06 12.25
C LEU A 54 -7.63 -4.30 12.17
N LYS A 55 -8.19 -5.43 11.72
CA LYS A 55 -7.44 -6.68 11.58
C LYS A 55 -6.24 -6.52 10.64
N ALA A 56 -6.42 -5.84 9.51
CA ALA A 56 -5.33 -5.60 8.56
C ALA A 56 -4.27 -4.66 9.12
N VAL A 57 -4.68 -3.60 9.83
CA VAL A 57 -3.76 -2.65 10.49
C VAL A 57 -2.90 -3.35 11.54
N LEU A 58 -3.53 -4.12 12.45
CA LEU A 58 -2.80 -4.85 13.50
C LEU A 58 -1.90 -5.95 12.94
N ASN A 59 -2.33 -6.63 11.87
CA ASN A 59 -1.49 -7.61 11.18
C ASN A 59 -0.31 -6.95 10.47
N GLY A 60 -0.52 -5.79 9.83
CA GLY A 60 0.54 -5.03 9.17
C GLY A 60 1.58 -4.50 10.15
N ALA A 61 1.16 -4.20 11.38
CA ALA A 61 2.07 -3.79 12.45
C ALA A 61 2.80 -4.96 13.11
N SER A 62 2.24 -6.18 13.16
CA SER A 62 2.81 -7.31 13.92
C SER A 62 3.59 -8.31 13.08
N LEU A 63 3.26 -8.46 11.79
CA LEU A 63 3.88 -9.46 10.93
C LEU A 63 5.19 -8.94 10.31
N PRO A 64 6.18 -9.82 10.06
CA PRO A 64 7.46 -9.44 9.47
C PRO A 64 7.39 -9.24 7.94
N TYR A 65 6.19 -9.25 7.34
CA TYR A 65 6.04 -9.19 5.89
C TYR A 65 6.11 -7.75 5.39
N SER A 66 7.02 -7.51 4.45
CA SER A 66 7.12 -6.23 3.75
C SER A 66 6.18 -6.18 2.54
N ASN A 67 5.60 -5.01 2.27
CA ASN A 67 4.87 -4.73 1.03
C ASN A 67 5.80 -4.51 -0.18
N GLY A 68 7.13 -4.56 0.01
CA GLY A 68 8.13 -4.18 -0.99
C GLY A 68 8.05 -4.98 -2.30
N CYS A 69 7.79 -6.29 -2.23
CA CYS A 69 7.64 -7.13 -3.43
C CYS A 69 6.39 -6.75 -4.24
N LEU A 70 5.26 -6.53 -3.56
CA LEU A 70 4.00 -6.13 -4.20
C LEU A 70 4.12 -4.73 -4.83
N GLU A 71 4.77 -3.79 -4.13
CA GLU A 71 5.06 -2.47 -4.66
C GLU A 71 6.01 -2.51 -5.85
N GLY A 72 7.05 -3.36 -5.79
CA GLY A 72 7.97 -3.60 -6.90
C GLY A 72 7.24 -4.08 -8.14
N PHE A 73 6.35 -5.05 -7.97
CA PHE A 73 5.51 -5.56 -9.07
C PHE A 73 4.58 -4.49 -9.63
N ASN A 74 3.88 -3.74 -8.77
CA ASN A 74 3.02 -2.63 -9.19
C ASN A 74 3.78 -1.53 -9.93
N ARG A 75 5.01 -1.20 -9.51
CA ARG A 75 5.89 -0.26 -10.22
C ARG A 75 6.24 -0.77 -11.60
N LYS A 76 6.58 -2.06 -11.74
CA LYS A 76 6.91 -2.69 -13.02
C LYS A 76 5.72 -2.69 -13.99
N ILE A 77 4.51 -3.01 -13.52
CA ILE A 77 3.29 -2.91 -14.34
C ILE A 77 3.09 -1.47 -14.83
N LYS A 78 3.14 -0.50 -13.92
CA LYS A 78 2.98 0.92 -14.29
C LYS A 78 4.06 1.38 -15.27
N GLN A 79 5.28 0.84 -15.18
CA GLN A 79 6.36 1.11 -16.14
C GLN A 79 6.03 0.55 -17.52
N ILE A 80 5.56 -0.69 -17.60
CA ILE A 80 5.13 -1.32 -18.86
C ILE A 80 4.04 -0.49 -19.53
N GLU A 81 3.02 -0.07 -18.78
CA GLU A 81 1.93 0.77 -19.31
C GLU A 81 2.43 2.12 -19.81
N ARG A 82 3.33 2.79 -19.06
CA ARG A 82 3.91 4.08 -19.45
C ARG A 82 4.78 3.98 -20.71
N THR A 83 5.63 2.96 -20.80
CA THR A 83 6.52 2.78 -21.97
C THR A 83 5.75 2.37 -23.21
N ALA A 84 4.65 1.64 -23.08
CA ALA A 84 3.79 1.26 -24.21
C ALA A 84 2.77 2.34 -24.62
N TYR A 85 2.68 3.46 -23.88
CA TYR A 85 1.61 4.46 -24.03
C TYR A 85 0.20 3.88 -23.84
N GLY A 86 0.09 2.87 -22.98
CA GLY A 86 -1.13 2.12 -22.73
C GLY A 86 -1.34 0.96 -23.70
N TYR A 87 -2.15 0.00 -23.28
CA TYR A 87 -2.57 -1.13 -24.11
C TYR A 87 -4.07 -1.04 -24.34
N SER A 88 -4.51 -1.12 -25.59
CA SER A 88 -5.94 -1.16 -25.94
C SER A 88 -6.61 -2.46 -25.51
N ASN A 89 -5.83 -3.52 -25.27
CA ASN A 89 -6.33 -4.85 -24.90
C ASN A 89 -5.62 -5.36 -23.63
N PHE A 90 -6.40 -5.73 -22.62
CA PHE A 90 -5.89 -6.26 -21.35
C PHE A 90 -5.07 -7.55 -21.50
N ILE A 91 -5.43 -8.43 -22.45
CA ILE A 91 -4.68 -9.65 -22.74
C ILE A 91 -3.27 -9.33 -23.25
N ASN A 92 -3.11 -8.26 -24.03
CA ASN A 92 -1.80 -7.83 -24.51
C ASN A 92 -0.94 -7.28 -23.36
N LEU A 93 -1.54 -6.48 -22.46
CA LEU A 93 -0.88 -6.03 -21.24
C LEU A 93 -0.44 -7.22 -20.38
N LEU A 94 -1.34 -8.17 -20.12
CA LEU A 94 -1.05 -9.37 -19.32
C LEU A 94 0.05 -10.23 -19.96
N THR A 95 0.04 -10.35 -21.28
CA THR A 95 1.09 -11.06 -22.02
C THR A 95 2.44 -10.37 -21.85
N ARG A 96 2.50 -9.04 -21.99
CA ARG A 96 3.75 -8.29 -21.76
C ARG A 96 4.25 -8.44 -20.32
N ILE A 97 3.37 -8.33 -19.32
CA ILE A 97 3.75 -8.53 -17.91
C ILE A 97 4.34 -9.93 -17.71
N ARG A 98 3.73 -10.99 -18.28
CA ARG A 98 4.23 -12.36 -18.15
C ARG A 98 5.58 -12.58 -18.85
N LEU A 99 5.82 -11.93 -19.99
CA LEU A 99 7.11 -11.96 -20.70
C LEU A 99 8.20 -11.29 -19.85
N GLU A 100 7.91 -10.12 -19.30
CA GLU A 100 8.84 -9.36 -18.43
C GLU A 100 9.17 -10.11 -17.13
N GLU A 101 8.26 -10.94 -16.64
CA GLU A 101 8.48 -11.81 -15.47
C GLU A 101 9.20 -13.13 -15.83
N ASN A 102 9.62 -13.32 -17.09
CA ASN A 102 10.19 -14.56 -17.62
C ASN A 102 9.29 -15.80 -17.39
N LYS A 103 7.97 -15.61 -17.22
CA LYS A 103 7.00 -16.69 -16.99
C LYS A 103 6.52 -17.33 -18.30
N VAL A 104 6.78 -16.68 -19.43
CA VAL A 104 6.48 -17.15 -20.79
C VAL A 104 7.72 -16.88 -21.63
N LYS A 105 8.13 -17.84 -22.45
CA LYS A 105 9.20 -17.64 -23.43
C LYS A 105 8.60 -17.12 -24.73
N GLU A 106 9.28 -16.18 -25.38
CA GLU A 106 8.89 -15.74 -26.72
C GLU A 106 8.83 -16.95 -27.66
N LYS A 107 7.80 -17.00 -28.51
CA LYS A 107 7.70 -18.02 -29.54
C LYS A 107 8.87 -17.77 -30.49
N GLY A 108 9.75 -18.77 -30.67
CA GLY A 108 10.88 -18.68 -31.59
C GLY A 108 10.41 -18.27 -33.00
N PRO A 109 11.29 -17.68 -33.82
CA PRO A 109 10.93 -17.20 -35.15
C PRO A 109 10.26 -18.33 -35.95
N SER A 110 9.08 -18.04 -36.51
CA SER A 110 8.40 -18.96 -37.41
C SER A 110 9.31 -19.21 -38.63
N ASN A 111 9.67 -20.47 -38.89
CA ASN A 111 10.44 -20.91 -40.07
C ASN A 111 9.71 -20.68 -41.43
N LEU A 112 8.75 -19.77 -41.50
CA LEU A 112 7.94 -19.48 -42.69
C LEU A 112 8.55 -18.42 -43.63
N LEU A 113 9.76 -17.94 -43.34
CA LEU A 113 10.52 -17.02 -44.20
C LEU A 113 11.81 -17.64 -44.77
N ILE A 114 11.95 -18.97 -44.69
CA ILE A 114 13.02 -19.72 -45.38
C ILE A 114 12.35 -20.55 -46.48
N ALA A 115 12.03 -19.91 -47.60
CA ALA A 115 11.73 -20.53 -48.88
C ALA A 115 12.09 -19.55 -50.00
#